data_AF-A0A0A1TCS8-F1
#
_entry.id   AF-A0A0A1TCS8-F1
#
_cell.length_a   1.000
_cell.length_b   1.000
_cell.length_c   1.000
_cell.angle_alpha   90.00
_cell.angle_beta   90.00
_cell.angle_gamma   90.00
#
_symmetry.space_group_name_H-M   'P 1'
#
loop_
_entity.id
_entity.type
_entity.pdbx_description
1 polymer ?
#
loop_
_entity_poly.entity_id
_entity_poly.type
_entity_poly.pdbx_seq_one_letter_code
_entity_poly.pdbx_strand_id
1 'polypeptide(L)'
;MVFEFERQLLDFLGESISTEDETVGFRYFDGRDLLGFVDGTANPDAQDLNKTVCISAEDDPAAAGGCYIVVQKYVHDMGSWAKLSTEEQQNVIGRAKFDNIELSDAPASQQKAHKTLATVVNKYGEECEILRDNMPFGNPGQRVFGTYFIGYCKDLWVIEKMLERMFIGDPPGKYDKILDYSKAVTGAIFYAPPARVLQLLDN
;
A
#
# COMPACT_ATOMS: atom_id res chain seq x y z
N MET A 1 -0.20 -18.95 13.73
CA MET A 1 1.24 -18.91 13.42
C MET A 1 1.80 -17.52 13.59
N VAL A 2 1.16 -16.48 13.03
CA VAL A 2 1.61 -15.07 13.20
C VAL A 2 1.67 -14.63 14.68
N PHE A 3 0.57 -14.75 15.43
CA PHE A 3 0.52 -14.36 16.84
C PHE A 3 1.60 -15.02 17.72
N GLU A 4 1.86 -16.32 17.54
CA GLU A 4 2.88 -17.03 18.34
C GLU A 4 4.31 -16.59 17.97
N PHE A 5 4.55 -16.29 16.69
CA PHE A 5 5.83 -15.73 16.27
C PHE A 5 6.05 -14.33 16.88
N GLU A 6 5.05 -13.46 16.83
CA GLU A 6 5.10 -12.13 17.45
C GLU A 6 5.39 -12.23 18.96
N ARG A 7 4.68 -13.10 19.68
CA ARG A 7 4.91 -13.35 21.10
C ARG A 7 6.36 -13.77 21.38
N GLN A 8 6.90 -14.73 20.63
CA GLN A 8 8.28 -15.19 20.79
C GLN A 8 9.31 -14.09 20.45
N LEU A 9 9.03 -13.29 19.42
CA LEU A 9 9.92 -12.19 19.00
C LEU A 9 9.96 -11.09 20.07
N LEU A 10 8.81 -10.69 20.62
CA LEU A 10 8.73 -9.68 21.68
C LEU A 10 9.39 -10.18 22.97
N ASP A 11 9.20 -11.45 23.34
CA ASP A 11 9.90 -12.07 24.48
C ASP A 11 11.42 -12.03 24.30
N PHE A 12 11.91 -12.28 23.08
CA PHE A 12 13.34 -12.27 22.76
C PHE A 12 13.94 -10.87 22.81
N LEU A 13 13.25 -9.86 22.28
CA LEU A 13 13.73 -8.47 22.24
C LEU A 13 13.62 -7.77 23.61
N GLY A 14 12.66 -8.19 24.43
CA GLY A 14 12.46 -7.72 25.80
C GLY A 14 12.32 -6.19 25.89
N GLU A 15 12.95 -5.60 26.91
CA GLU A 15 12.89 -4.15 27.17
C GLU A 15 13.73 -3.30 26.18
N SER A 16 14.41 -3.92 25.21
CA SER A 16 15.22 -3.19 24.23
C SER A 16 14.39 -2.43 23.21
N ILE A 17 13.09 -2.72 23.14
CA ILE A 17 12.14 -2.12 22.19
C ILE A 17 10.85 -1.68 22.88
N SER A 18 10.09 -0.79 22.22
CA SER A 18 8.69 -0.49 22.52
C SER A 18 7.84 -0.74 21.27
N THR A 19 6.64 -1.28 21.45
CA THR A 19 5.67 -1.46 20.35
C THR A 19 4.96 -0.13 20.09
N GLU A 20 5.20 0.46 18.91
CA GLU A 20 4.58 1.72 18.51
C GLU A 20 3.24 1.54 17.76
N ASP A 21 3.09 0.46 17.00
CA ASP A 21 1.82 0.05 16.39
C ASP A 21 1.73 -1.49 16.33
N GLU A 22 0.56 -2.01 16.66
CA GLU A 22 0.20 -3.42 16.48
C GLU A 22 -1.15 -3.46 15.75
N THR A 23 -1.20 -4.12 14.60
CA THR A 23 -2.41 -4.21 13.79
C THR A 23 -2.59 -5.63 13.26
N VAL A 24 -3.63 -6.32 13.73
CA VAL A 24 -3.99 -7.65 13.23
C VAL A 24 -4.88 -7.50 12.00
N GLY A 25 -4.30 -7.79 10.83
CA GLY A 25 -5.00 -7.81 9.56
C GLY A 25 -5.79 -9.11 9.34
N PHE A 26 -6.79 -9.06 8.46
CA PHE A 26 -7.55 -10.23 8.02
C PHE A 26 -7.91 -10.14 6.54
N ARG A 27 -8.01 -11.28 5.86
CA ARG A 27 -8.57 -11.33 4.51
C ARG A 27 -10.09 -11.17 4.57
N TYR A 28 -10.64 -10.33 3.70
CA TYR A 28 -12.06 -10.05 3.65
C TYR A 28 -12.65 -10.52 2.32
N PHE A 29 -13.66 -11.40 2.40
CA PHE A 29 -14.29 -12.06 1.25
C PHE A 29 -13.28 -12.62 0.22
N ASP A 30 -13.46 -12.29 -1.05
CA ASP A 30 -12.69 -12.67 -2.24
C ASP A 30 -11.43 -11.81 -2.45
N GLY A 31 -10.84 -11.28 -1.37
CA GLY A 31 -9.65 -10.40 -1.44
C GLY A 31 -10.02 -8.92 -1.55
N ARG A 32 -11.10 -8.51 -0.90
CA ARG A 32 -11.58 -7.12 -0.89
C ARG A 32 -11.02 -6.33 0.28
N ASP A 33 -10.94 -5.03 0.12
CA ASP A 33 -10.82 -4.09 1.21
C ASP A 33 -12.18 -3.86 1.92
N LEU A 34 -12.17 -3.07 3.00
CA LEU A 34 -13.41 -2.71 3.71
C LEU A 34 -14.27 -1.68 2.98
N LEU A 35 -13.75 -1.00 1.96
CA LEU A 35 -14.52 -0.14 1.05
C LEU A 35 -15.34 -0.98 0.05
N GLY A 36 -15.00 -2.26 -0.08
CA GLY A 36 -15.70 -3.29 -0.85
C GLY A 36 -15.14 -3.50 -2.26
N PHE A 37 -13.93 -3.04 -2.53
CA PHE A 37 -13.24 -3.22 -3.82
C PHE A 37 -12.17 -4.30 -3.69
N VAL A 38 -11.91 -5.03 -4.78
CA VAL A 38 -10.84 -6.03 -4.80
C VAL A 38 -9.50 -5.30 -4.73
N ASP A 39 -8.67 -5.68 -3.77
CA ASP A 39 -7.35 -5.08 -3.55
C ASP A 39 -6.24 -6.03 -4.01
N GLY A 40 -5.15 -5.49 -4.56
CA GLY A 40 -4.02 -6.24 -5.10
C GLY A 40 -4.14 -6.68 -6.56
N THR A 41 -5.19 -6.27 -7.28
CA THR A 41 -5.42 -6.66 -8.68
C THR A 41 -4.28 -6.34 -9.64
N ALA A 42 -3.65 -5.18 -9.45
CA ALA A 42 -2.54 -4.70 -10.27
C ALA A 42 -1.17 -4.92 -9.57
N ASN A 43 -1.06 -5.97 -8.75
CA ASN A 43 0.24 -6.39 -8.26
C ASN A 43 1.02 -7.08 -9.39
N PRO A 44 2.36 -6.99 -9.37
CA PRO A 44 3.20 -7.67 -10.36
C PRO A 44 3.00 -9.18 -10.30
N ASP A 45 3.15 -9.83 -11.46
CA ASP A 45 3.11 -11.27 -11.58
C ASP A 45 4.26 -11.94 -10.81
N ALA A 46 4.05 -13.19 -10.40
CA ALA A 46 5.01 -13.95 -9.59
C ALA A 46 6.43 -14.00 -10.20
N GLN A 47 6.53 -14.04 -11.52
CA GLN A 47 7.80 -14.08 -12.25
C GLN A 47 8.55 -12.73 -12.24
N ASP A 48 7.84 -11.62 -12.02
CA ASP A 48 8.37 -10.26 -12.04
C ASP A 48 8.65 -9.70 -10.64
N LEU A 49 8.14 -10.36 -9.59
CA LEU A 49 8.27 -9.92 -8.18
C LEU A 49 9.68 -9.48 -7.79
N ASN A 50 10.69 -10.31 -8.05
CA ASN A 50 12.08 -9.98 -7.67
C ASN A 50 12.59 -8.76 -8.43
N LYS A 51 12.24 -8.60 -9.71
CA LYS A 51 12.65 -7.45 -10.53
C LYS A 51 11.99 -6.15 -10.07
N THR A 52 10.75 -6.24 -9.60
CA THR A 52 9.95 -5.09 -9.13
C THR A 52 10.32 -4.68 -7.71
N VAL A 53 10.55 -5.64 -6.83
CA VAL A 53 10.70 -5.39 -5.39
C VAL A 53 12.16 -5.31 -4.94
N CYS A 54 13.04 -6.14 -5.49
CA CYS A 54 14.42 -6.23 -5.00
C CYS A 54 15.35 -5.28 -5.75
N ILE A 55 16.21 -4.59 -4.99
CA ILE A 55 17.32 -3.82 -5.52
C ILE A 55 18.25 -4.76 -6.30
N SER A 56 18.60 -4.39 -7.52
CA SER A 56 19.47 -5.20 -8.37
C SER A 56 20.94 -5.00 -8.00
N ALA A 57 21.81 -5.94 -8.40
CA ALA A 57 23.24 -5.78 -8.19
C ALA A 57 23.84 -4.71 -9.10
N GLU A 58 23.19 -4.42 -10.23
CA GLU A 58 23.54 -3.35 -11.15
C GLU A 58 23.24 -1.96 -10.55
N ASP A 59 22.14 -1.84 -9.79
CA ASP A 59 21.74 -0.59 -9.13
C ASP A 59 22.58 -0.33 -7.87
N ASP A 60 22.71 -1.34 -6.99
CA ASP A 60 23.55 -1.28 -5.79
C ASP A 60 24.00 -2.70 -5.35
N PRO A 61 25.27 -3.08 -5.59
CA PRO A 61 25.79 -4.38 -5.19
C PRO A 61 25.72 -4.67 -3.68
N ALA A 62 25.84 -3.64 -2.84
CA ALA A 62 25.82 -3.81 -1.38
C ALA A 62 24.39 -4.09 -0.90
N ALA A 63 23.40 -3.42 -1.49
CA ALA A 63 21.99 -3.55 -1.17
C ALA A 63 21.25 -4.63 -1.98
N ALA A 64 21.89 -5.26 -2.98
CA ALA A 64 21.26 -6.22 -3.89
C ALA A 64 20.41 -7.28 -3.16
N GLY A 65 19.15 -7.45 -3.52
CA GLY A 65 18.21 -8.36 -2.84
C GLY A 65 17.51 -7.76 -1.61
N GLY A 66 17.88 -6.55 -1.17
CA GLY A 66 17.09 -5.75 -0.24
C GLY A 66 15.95 -5.02 -0.95
N CYS A 67 15.07 -4.38 -0.18
CA CYS A 67 13.98 -3.57 -0.71
C CYS A 67 13.58 -2.46 0.27
N TYR A 68 12.83 -1.47 -0.22
CA TYR A 68 12.16 -0.49 0.62
C TYR A 68 10.73 -0.93 0.91
N ILE A 69 10.28 -0.68 2.14
CA ILE A 69 8.94 -0.98 2.62
C ILE A 69 8.33 0.33 3.11
N VAL A 70 7.15 0.67 2.61
CA VAL A 70 6.36 1.81 3.08
C VAL A 70 5.08 1.30 3.70
N VAL A 71 4.78 1.75 4.92
CA VAL A 71 3.54 1.38 5.62
C VAL A 71 2.74 2.61 5.99
N GLN A 72 1.42 2.49 5.91
CA GLN A 72 0.48 3.51 6.36
C GLN A 72 -0.79 2.85 6.90
N LYS A 73 -1.19 3.21 8.12
CA LYS A 73 -2.46 2.77 8.70
C LYS A 73 -3.55 3.76 8.32
N TYR A 74 -4.53 3.32 7.54
CA TYR A 74 -5.69 4.13 7.16
C TYR A 74 -6.92 3.72 7.97
N VAL A 75 -7.63 4.70 8.53
CA VAL A 75 -8.94 4.53 9.16
C VAL A 75 -10.00 5.18 8.29
N HIS A 76 -11.07 4.44 8.03
CA HIS A 76 -12.10 4.78 7.05
C HIS A 76 -13.34 5.39 7.70
N ASP A 77 -13.87 6.48 7.13
CA ASP A 77 -15.21 6.98 7.40
C ASP A 77 -16.24 6.19 6.58
N MET A 78 -16.59 5.01 7.10
CA MET A 78 -17.61 4.14 6.48
C MET A 78 -19.00 4.79 6.42
N GLY A 79 -19.29 5.75 7.30
CA GLY A 79 -20.57 6.45 7.32
C GLY A 79 -20.73 7.41 6.15
N SER A 80 -19.66 8.12 5.79
CA SER A 80 -19.63 8.97 4.59
C SER A 80 -19.48 8.14 3.32
N TRP A 81 -18.64 7.11 3.32
CA TRP A 81 -18.47 6.22 2.17
C TRP A 81 -19.77 5.53 1.72
N ALA A 82 -20.57 5.06 2.68
CA ALA A 82 -21.84 4.38 2.41
C ALA A 82 -22.94 5.29 1.84
N LYS A 83 -22.77 6.62 1.89
CA LYS A 83 -23.73 7.57 1.30
C LYS A 83 -23.53 7.74 -0.20
N LEU A 84 -22.34 7.42 -0.72
CA LEU A 84 -22.07 7.43 -2.14
C LEU A 84 -22.86 6.31 -2.83
N SER A 85 -23.38 6.62 -4.01
CA SER A 85 -23.82 5.61 -4.96
C SER A 85 -22.64 4.72 -5.38
N THR A 86 -22.94 3.52 -5.87
CA THR A 86 -21.91 2.62 -6.40
C THR A 86 -21.11 3.27 -7.53
N GLU A 87 -21.76 4.03 -8.40
CA GLU A 87 -21.08 4.74 -9.49
C GLU A 87 -20.09 5.78 -8.97
N GLU A 88 -20.45 6.55 -7.95
CA GLU A 88 -19.54 7.51 -7.32
C GLU A 88 -18.34 6.81 -6.66
N GLN A 89 -18.57 5.69 -5.94
CA GLN A 89 -17.48 4.90 -5.37
C GLN A 89 -16.53 4.37 -6.45
N GLN A 90 -17.09 3.87 -7.56
CA GLN A 90 -16.31 3.39 -8.70
C GLN A 90 -15.49 4.50 -9.35
N ASN A 91 -16.02 5.72 -9.45
CA ASN A 91 -15.29 6.88 -9.96
C ASN A 91 -14.16 7.34 -9.01
N VAL A 92 -14.33 7.17 -7.70
CA VAL A 92 -13.26 7.42 -6.72
C VAL A 92 -12.13 6.40 -6.88
N ILE A 93 -12.46 5.11 -6.99
CA ILE A 93 -11.46 4.03 -7.06
C ILE A 93 -10.83 3.89 -8.45
N GLY A 94 -11.62 4.04 -9.51
CA GLY A 94 -11.22 3.84 -10.90
C GLY A 94 -11.44 2.41 -11.42
N ARG A 95 -12.24 1.62 -10.71
CA ARG A 95 -12.62 0.24 -11.09
C ARG A 95 -14.09 0.00 -10.82
N ALA A 96 -14.70 -0.92 -11.56
CA ALA A 96 -16.05 -1.39 -11.28
C ALA A 96 -16.06 -2.26 -10.02
N LYS A 97 -17.08 -2.09 -9.16
CA LYS A 97 -17.04 -2.63 -7.79
C LYS A 97 -17.15 -4.15 -7.76
N PHE A 98 -18.02 -4.74 -8.57
CA PHE A 98 -18.33 -6.17 -8.49
C PHE A 98 -17.36 -7.03 -9.30
N ASP A 99 -17.18 -6.71 -10.57
CA ASP A 99 -16.36 -7.45 -11.53
C ASP A 99 -14.91 -6.94 -11.61
N ASN A 100 -14.58 -5.86 -10.88
CA ASN A 100 -13.22 -5.35 -10.73
C ASN A 100 -12.57 -4.90 -12.07
N ILE A 101 -13.38 -4.56 -13.06
CA ILE A 101 -12.90 -4.10 -14.37
C ILE A 101 -12.38 -2.65 -14.26
N GLU A 102 -11.26 -2.34 -14.91
CA GLU A 102 -10.73 -0.98 -14.94
C GLU A 102 -11.64 -0.02 -15.70
N LEU A 103 -11.82 1.17 -15.13
CA LEU A 103 -12.47 2.27 -15.84
C LEU A 103 -11.44 3.02 -16.68
N SER A 104 -11.92 3.73 -17.71
CA SER A 104 -11.08 4.59 -18.53
C SER A 104 -10.54 5.76 -17.71
N ASP A 105 -9.26 6.08 -17.93
CA ASP A 105 -8.63 7.20 -17.23
C ASP A 105 -9.24 8.54 -17.63
N ALA A 106 -9.33 9.45 -16.66
CA ALA A 106 -9.77 10.80 -16.90
C ALA A 106 -8.73 11.58 -17.74
N PRO A 107 -9.15 12.58 -18.54
CA PRO A 107 -8.24 13.49 -19.21
C PRO A 107 -7.27 14.17 -18.22
N ALA A 108 -6.07 14.52 -18.68
CA ALA A 108 -4.98 15.00 -17.82
C ALA A 108 -5.33 16.20 -16.92
N SER A 109 -6.25 17.07 -17.35
CA SER A 109 -6.68 18.26 -16.59
C SER A 109 -7.86 18.03 -15.63
N GLN A 110 -8.43 16.82 -15.62
CA GLN A 110 -9.62 16.48 -14.85
C GLN A 110 -9.28 15.74 -13.55
N GLN A 111 -10.29 15.49 -12.72
CA GLN A 111 -10.13 14.67 -11.52
C GLN A 111 -9.83 13.23 -11.92
N LYS A 112 -8.70 12.71 -11.43
CA LYS A 112 -8.28 11.33 -11.63
C LYS A 112 -8.78 10.46 -10.47
N ALA A 113 -8.99 9.17 -10.76
CA ALA A 113 -9.33 8.17 -9.76
C ALA A 113 -8.07 7.70 -9.02
N HIS A 114 -8.24 7.01 -7.89
CA HIS A 114 -7.16 6.40 -7.11
C HIS A 114 -6.22 5.57 -8.00
N LYS A 115 -6.77 4.66 -8.82
CA LYS A 115 -6.03 3.84 -9.78
C LYS A 115 -5.09 4.68 -10.67
N THR A 116 -5.61 5.73 -11.30
CA THR A 116 -4.84 6.58 -12.22
C THR A 116 -3.75 7.38 -11.48
N LEU A 117 -4.01 7.85 -10.26
CA LEU A 117 -3.03 8.59 -9.46
C LEU A 117 -1.91 7.68 -8.93
N ALA A 118 -2.22 6.41 -8.67
CA ALA A 118 -1.28 5.38 -8.27
C ALA A 118 -0.45 4.80 -9.44
N THR A 119 -0.86 4.99 -10.70
CA THR A 119 -0.05 4.56 -11.86
C THR A 119 1.09 5.55 -12.14
N VAL A 120 2.33 5.15 -11.85
CA VAL A 120 3.54 5.95 -12.09
C VAL A 120 4.28 5.43 -13.32
N VAL A 121 4.78 6.33 -14.16
CA VAL A 121 5.60 5.97 -15.33
C VAL A 121 6.97 6.65 -15.23
N ASN A 122 8.02 5.95 -15.65
CA ASN A 122 9.37 6.50 -15.71
C ASN A 122 9.57 7.43 -16.93
N LYS A 123 10.77 8.00 -17.05
CA LYS A 123 11.16 8.88 -18.16
C LYS A 123 11.15 8.21 -19.55
N TYR A 124 11.09 6.89 -19.60
CA TYR A 124 11.01 6.09 -20.83
C TYR A 124 9.56 5.71 -21.19
N GLY A 125 8.59 6.09 -20.35
CA GLY A 125 7.17 5.77 -20.54
C GLY A 125 6.78 4.38 -20.04
N GLU A 126 7.64 3.72 -19.28
CA GLU A 126 7.36 2.39 -18.71
C GLU A 126 6.70 2.55 -17.34
N GLU A 127 5.69 1.75 -17.04
CA GLU A 127 5.03 1.73 -15.74
C GLU A 127 5.99 1.23 -14.65
N CYS A 128 6.00 1.95 -13.53
CA CYS A 128 6.78 1.62 -12.35
C CYS A 128 5.85 0.97 -11.33
N GLU A 129 5.99 -0.33 -11.20
CA GLU A 129 5.17 -1.14 -10.31
C GLU A 129 5.75 -1.17 -8.88
N ILE A 130 4.88 -1.51 -7.94
CA ILE A 130 5.22 -1.86 -6.57
C ILE A 130 4.45 -3.13 -6.21
N LEU A 131 4.93 -3.89 -5.23
CA LEU A 131 4.14 -4.97 -4.65
C LEU A 131 3.37 -4.44 -3.44
N ARG A 132 2.05 -4.60 -3.42
CA ARG A 132 1.22 -4.25 -2.26
C ARG A 132 0.69 -5.51 -1.58
N ASP A 133 0.61 -5.48 -0.26
CA ASP A 133 -0.04 -6.56 0.51
C ASP A 133 -0.99 -5.97 1.55
N ASN A 134 -1.87 -5.08 1.08
CA ASN A 134 -2.83 -4.38 1.91
C ASN A 134 -3.72 -5.37 2.68
N MET A 135 -3.89 -5.12 3.98
CA MET A 135 -4.76 -5.95 4.82
C MET A 135 -5.87 -5.10 5.47
N PRO A 136 -7.14 -5.49 5.34
CA PRO A 136 -8.22 -5.03 6.21
C PRO A 136 -7.88 -5.21 7.69
N PHE A 137 -8.23 -4.22 8.51
CA PHE A 137 -8.24 -4.35 9.97
C PHE A 137 -9.45 -3.61 10.55
N GLY A 138 -9.84 -3.92 11.78
CA GLY A 138 -10.90 -3.16 12.43
C GLY A 138 -11.38 -3.71 13.75
N ASN A 139 -12.21 -2.90 14.40
CA ASN A 139 -12.97 -3.24 15.58
C ASN A 139 -14.41 -2.73 15.38
N PRO A 140 -15.33 -3.56 14.85
CA PRO A 140 -16.70 -3.14 14.56
C PRO A 140 -17.45 -2.60 15.79
N GLY A 141 -17.18 -3.14 16.99
CA GLY A 141 -17.77 -2.66 18.24
C GLY A 141 -17.39 -1.22 18.59
N GLN A 142 -16.22 -0.76 18.11
CA GLN A 142 -15.73 0.61 18.27
C GLN A 142 -15.87 1.45 16.99
N ARG A 143 -16.51 0.90 15.95
CA ARG A 143 -16.65 1.53 14.61
C ARG A 143 -15.31 1.89 13.96
N VAL A 144 -14.28 1.09 14.21
CA VAL A 144 -12.99 1.21 13.54
C VAL A 144 -12.96 0.25 12.36
N PHE A 145 -12.81 0.80 11.17
CA PHE A 145 -12.66 0.06 9.92
C PHE A 145 -11.47 0.67 9.20
N GLY A 146 -10.53 -0.14 8.73
CA GLY A 146 -9.33 0.41 8.11
C GLY A 146 -8.66 -0.55 7.14
N THR A 147 -7.70 0.02 6.42
CA THR A 147 -6.76 -0.70 5.57
C THR A 147 -5.36 -0.42 6.10
N TYR A 148 -4.60 -1.46 6.38
CA TYR A 148 -3.18 -1.34 6.62
C TYR A 148 -2.47 -1.44 5.28
N PHE A 149 -2.01 -0.31 4.75
CA PHE A 149 -1.24 -0.27 3.52
C PHE A 149 0.19 -0.71 3.80
N ILE A 150 0.69 -1.61 2.96
CA ILE A 150 2.10 -1.97 2.90
C ILE A 150 2.51 -2.11 1.44
N GLY A 151 3.53 -1.36 1.04
CA GLY A 151 4.10 -1.36 -0.30
C GLY A 151 5.58 -1.69 -0.27
N TYR A 152 6.00 -2.61 -1.13
CA TYR A 152 7.38 -3.01 -1.33
C TYR A 152 7.86 -2.55 -2.71
N CYS A 153 9.05 -1.98 -2.76
CA CYS A 153 9.64 -1.52 -4.01
C CYS A 153 11.16 -1.51 -3.93
N LYS A 154 11.83 -1.68 -5.07
CA LYS A 154 13.28 -1.45 -5.14
C LYS A 154 13.63 0.05 -5.20
N ASP A 155 12.71 0.86 -5.72
CA ASP A 155 12.88 2.28 -5.99
C ASP A 155 11.89 3.09 -5.14
N LEU A 156 12.35 3.62 -4.00
CA LEU A 156 11.48 4.33 -3.05
C LEU A 156 10.71 5.51 -3.68
N TRP A 157 11.34 6.19 -4.66
CA TRP A 157 10.75 7.34 -5.36
C TRP A 157 9.42 7.01 -6.04
N VAL A 158 9.18 5.73 -6.40
CA VAL A 158 7.92 5.30 -7.02
C VAL A 158 6.75 5.48 -6.05
N ILE A 159 6.87 4.97 -4.82
CA ILE A 159 5.84 5.14 -3.78
C ILE A 159 5.72 6.60 -3.39
N GLU A 160 6.84 7.31 -3.25
CA GLU A 160 6.81 8.75 -2.95
C GLU A 160 6.03 9.52 -4.02
N LYS A 161 6.20 9.16 -5.30
CA LYS A 161 5.46 9.79 -6.40
C LYS A 161 3.97 9.46 -6.38
N MET A 162 3.61 8.21 -6.05
CA MET A 162 2.20 7.83 -5.83
C MET A 162 1.59 8.67 -4.72
N LEU A 163 2.28 8.77 -3.57
CA LEU A 163 1.81 9.57 -2.42
C LEU A 163 1.73 11.06 -2.74
N GLU A 164 2.71 11.64 -3.45
CA GLU A 164 2.66 13.03 -3.91
C GLU A 164 1.40 13.28 -4.74
N ARG A 165 1.12 12.43 -5.73
CA ARG A 165 -0.07 12.53 -6.56
C ARG A 165 -1.37 12.33 -5.77
N MET A 166 -1.36 11.42 -4.80
CA MET A 166 -2.54 11.17 -3.97
C MET A 166 -2.85 12.34 -3.04
N PHE A 167 -1.86 12.90 -2.35
CA PHE A 167 -2.07 13.93 -1.32
C PHE A 167 -2.06 15.35 -1.87
N ILE A 168 -1.25 15.65 -2.90
CA ILE A 168 -1.15 16.97 -3.52
C ILE A 168 -2.05 17.09 -4.75
N GLY A 169 -2.17 16.01 -5.52
CA GLY A 169 -2.92 15.96 -6.77
C GLY A 169 -2.06 16.08 -8.02
N ASP A 170 -2.60 15.58 -9.13
CA ASP A 170 -2.00 15.70 -10.46
C ASP A 170 -3.10 16.03 -11.50
N PRO A 171 -3.30 17.31 -11.86
CA PRO A 171 -2.52 18.49 -11.44
C PRO A 171 -2.73 18.87 -9.97
N PRO A 172 -1.85 19.69 -9.36
CA PRO A 172 -1.98 20.11 -7.98
C PRO A 172 -3.38 20.66 -7.64
N GLY A 173 -3.95 20.21 -6.52
CA GLY A 173 -5.32 20.50 -6.11
C GLY A 173 -6.37 19.47 -6.57
N LYS A 174 -6.01 18.56 -7.48
CA LYS A 174 -6.81 17.38 -7.87
C LYS A 174 -6.26 16.12 -7.20
N TYR A 175 -6.29 16.13 -5.87
CA TYR A 175 -5.83 15.04 -5.01
C TYR A 175 -6.76 13.81 -5.12
N ASP A 176 -6.33 12.70 -4.56
CA ASP A 176 -7.06 11.45 -4.57
C ASP A 176 -8.28 11.49 -3.64
N LYS A 177 -9.45 11.26 -4.23
CA LYS A 177 -10.73 11.27 -3.53
C LYS A 177 -10.93 10.12 -2.56
N ILE A 178 -10.11 9.07 -2.59
CA ILE A 178 -10.14 8.04 -1.55
C ILE A 178 -9.79 8.62 -0.16
N LEU A 179 -8.98 9.69 -0.12
CA LEU A 179 -8.54 10.36 1.11
C LEU A 179 -9.65 11.16 1.79
N ASP A 180 -10.75 11.46 1.08
CA ASP A 180 -11.96 12.04 1.69
C ASP A 180 -12.65 11.03 2.64
N TYR A 181 -12.35 9.74 2.47
CA TYR A 181 -12.95 8.63 3.23
C TYR A 181 -11.93 7.82 4.01
N SER A 182 -10.64 8.03 3.78
CA SER A 182 -9.54 7.22 4.34
C SER A 182 -8.47 8.13 4.93
N LYS A 183 -8.34 8.15 6.25
CA LYS A 183 -7.36 8.98 6.94
C LYS A 183 -6.13 8.17 7.33
N ALA A 184 -4.96 8.54 6.81
CA ALA A 184 -3.69 8.03 7.31
C ALA A 184 -3.46 8.51 8.76
N VAL A 185 -3.28 7.57 9.68
CA VAL A 185 -2.95 7.85 11.10
C VAL A 185 -1.49 7.53 11.43
N THR A 186 -0.82 6.75 10.58
CA THR A 186 0.63 6.50 10.64
C THR A 186 1.25 6.60 9.24
N GLY A 187 2.57 6.74 9.20
CA GLY A 187 3.37 6.64 7.99
C GLY A 187 4.82 6.37 8.34
N ALA A 188 5.39 5.28 7.82
CA ALA A 188 6.78 4.93 8.06
C ALA A 188 7.41 4.30 6.82
N ILE A 189 8.72 4.48 6.69
CA ILE A 189 9.55 3.90 5.63
C ILE A 189 10.61 3.06 6.31
N PHE A 190 10.79 1.83 5.83
CA PHE A 190 11.80 0.91 6.29
C PHE A 190 12.64 0.46 5.10
N TYR A 191 13.89 0.11 5.38
CA TYR A 191 14.71 -0.66 4.46
C TYR A 191 14.79 -2.10 5.01
N ALA A 192 14.39 -3.07 4.20
CA ALA A 192 14.57 -4.49 4.48
C ALA A 192 15.86 -4.96 3.79
N PRO A 193 16.98 -5.08 4.53
CA PRO A 193 18.25 -5.49 3.96
C PRO A 193 18.20 -6.95 3.47
N PRO A 194 19.07 -7.33 2.50
CA PRO A 194 19.20 -8.72 2.12
C PRO A 194 19.70 -9.56 3.30
N ALA A 195 19.27 -10.81 3.40
CA ALA A 195 19.57 -11.70 4.54
C ALA A 195 21.08 -11.77 4.88
N ARG A 196 21.95 -11.72 3.86
CA ARG A 196 23.41 -11.68 4.05
C ARG A 196 23.90 -10.52 4.91
N VAL A 197 23.22 -9.36 4.86
CA VAL A 197 23.58 -8.17 5.65
C VAL A 197 23.13 -8.36 7.10
N LEU A 198 21.93 -8.92 7.33
CA LEU A 198 21.46 -9.22 8.69
C LEU A 198 22.37 -10.22 9.40
N GLN A 199 22.81 -11.26 8.70
CA GLN A 199 23.74 -12.27 9.24
C GLN A 199 25.09 -11.70 9.68
N LEU A 200 25.51 -10.54 9.15
CA LEU A 200 26.75 -9.88 9.58
C LEU A 200 26.59 -9.12 10.90
N LEU A 201 25.36 -8.82 11.32
CA LEU A 201 25.05 -8.12 12.56
C LEU A 201 25.01 -9.06 13.79
N ASP A 202 25.01 -10.38 13.57
CA ASP A 202 25.06 -11.40 14.63
C ASP A 202 26.46 -11.54 15.28
N ASN A 203 27.38 -10.59 15.05
CA ASN A 203 28.75 -10.57 15.57
C ASN A 203 28.94 -9.66 16.78
#